data_AF-A0A2E5EJ02-F1
#
_entry.id   AF-A0A2E5EJ02-F1
#
_cell.length_a   1.000
_cell.length_b   1.000
_cell.length_c   1.000
_cell.angle_alpha   90.00
_cell.angle_beta   90.00
_cell.angle_gamma   90.00
#
_symmetry.space_group_name_H-M   'P 1'
#
loop_
_entity.id
_entity.type
_entity.pdbx_description
1 polymer ?
#
loop_
_entity_poly.entity_id
_entity_poly.type
_entity_poly.pdbx_seq_one_letter_code
_entity_poly.pdbx_strand_id
1 'polypeptide(L)'
;MFTFYDFPAEHWTHLRTTNPSESTFATVRHRTRQTKGNGSRQATLAMVFQLLRQAEGKWRKLNGPQQLDKIIAGVIFIDGDEQKQQAA
;
A
#
# COMPACT_ATOMS: atom_id res chain seq x y z
N MET A 1 0.03 -17.41 -1.96
CA MET A 1 -1.01 -17.11 -0.95
C MET A 1 -0.41 -16.90 0.46
N PHE A 2 0.66 -17.61 0.86
CA PHE A 2 1.23 -17.52 2.23
C PHE A 2 2.55 -16.74 2.37
N THR A 3 3.03 -16.11 1.31
CA THR A 3 4.30 -15.35 1.30
C THR A 3 4.28 -14.09 2.18
N PHE A 4 3.17 -13.78 2.85
CA PHE A 4 3.10 -12.64 3.78
C PHE A 4 3.72 -12.96 5.15
N TYR A 5 3.87 -14.24 5.50
CA TYR A 5 4.53 -14.67 6.74
C TYR A 5 6.05 -14.42 6.73
N ASP A 6 6.62 -14.24 5.54
CA ASP A 6 8.02 -13.86 5.33
C ASP A 6 8.30 -12.36 5.64
N PHE A 7 7.28 -11.63 6.10
CA PHE A 7 7.35 -10.23 6.48
C PHE A 7 7.01 -10.06 7.97
N PRO A 8 7.45 -8.95 8.61
CA PRO A 8 7.15 -8.67 10.01
C PRO A 8 5.65 -8.80 10.33
N ALA A 9 5.34 -9.37 11.50
CA ALA A 9 3.96 -9.57 11.94
C ALA A 9 3.13 -8.28 11.95
N GLU A 10 3.77 -7.14 12.22
CA GLU A 10 3.17 -5.81 12.22
C GLU A 10 2.58 -5.43 10.84
N HIS A 11 3.15 -5.94 9.75
CA HIS A 11 2.76 -5.60 8.37
C HIS A 11 1.66 -6.50 7.82
N TRP A 12 1.40 -7.65 8.43
CA TRP A 12 0.43 -8.64 7.90
C TRP A 12 -0.97 -8.07 7.68
N THR A 13 -1.43 -7.19 8.56
CA THR A 13 -2.74 -6.55 8.42
C THR A 13 -2.83 -5.68 7.17
N HIS A 14 -1.71 -5.09 6.75
CA HIS A 14 -1.61 -4.27 5.53
C HIS A 14 -1.41 -5.12 4.27
N LEU A 15 -0.67 -6.23 4.36
CA LEU A 15 -0.43 -7.14 3.24
C LEU A 15 -1.64 -8.01 2.88
N ARG A 16 -2.50 -8.32 3.87
CA ARG A 16 -3.70 -9.15 3.68
C ARG A 16 -4.91 -8.38 3.15
N THR A 17 -4.77 -7.09 2.84
CA THR A 17 -5.88 -6.25 2.40
C THR A 17 -5.57 -5.50 1.12
N THR A 18 -6.56 -5.41 0.24
CA THR A 18 -6.54 -4.57 -0.97
C THR A 18 -7.09 -3.16 -0.71
N ASN A 19 -7.58 -2.88 0.51
CA ASN A 19 -8.19 -1.61 0.91
C ASN A 19 -7.34 -0.38 0.57
N PRO A 20 -5.99 -0.37 0.72
CA PRO A 20 -5.18 0.78 0.32
C PRO A 20 -5.30 1.13 -1.16
N SER A 21 -5.40 0.13 -2.03
CA SER A 21 -5.65 0.34 -3.47
C SER A 21 -7.12 0.65 -3.76
N GLU A 22 -8.06 -0.02 -3.09
CA GLU A 22 -9.48 0.20 -3.39
C GLU A 22 -9.98 1.57 -2.93
N SER A 23 -9.57 2.00 -1.74
CA SER A 23 -9.96 3.27 -1.12
C SER A 23 -9.41 4.47 -1.90
N THR A 24 -8.15 4.41 -2.33
CA THR A 24 -7.53 5.49 -3.12
C THR A 24 -8.21 5.71 -4.46
N PHE A 25 -8.57 4.62 -5.15
CA PHE A 25 -9.27 4.70 -6.44
C PHE A 25 -10.79 4.89 -6.30
N ALA A 26 -11.37 4.82 -5.10
CA ALA A 26 -12.81 5.03 -4.90
C ALA A 26 -13.27 6.42 -5.36
N THR A 27 -12.50 7.47 -5.04
CA THR A 27 -12.81 8.84 -5.47
C THR A 27 -12.68 9.02 -6.98
N VAL A 28 -11.69 8.36 -7.60
CA VAL A 28 -11.52 8.37 -9.06
C VAL A 28 -12.72 7.72 -9.75
N ARG A 29 -13.15 6.55 -9.29
CA ARG A 29 -14.35 5.86 -9.81
C ARG A 29 -15.60 6.72 -9.61
N HIS A 30 -15.74 7.33 -8.43
CA HIS A 30 -16.84 8.24 -8.14
C HIS A 30 -16.88 9.41 -9.12
N ARG A 31 -15.75 10.10 -9.33
CA ARG A 31 -15.68 11.25 -10.24
C ARG A 31 -15.97 10.84 -11.68
N THR A 32 -15.44 9.70 -12.11
CA THR A 32 -15.68 9.14 -13.46
C THR A 32 -17.17 8.88 -13.71
N ARG A 33 -17.88 8.35 -12.70
CA ARG A 33 -19.34 8.14 -12.76
C ARG A 33 -20.09 9.47 -12.86
N GLN A 34 -19.68 10.48 -12.08
CA GLN A 34 -20.32 11.80 -12.08
C GLN A 34 -20.11 12.56 -13.39
N THR A 35 -18.94 12.43 -14.02
CA THR A 35 -18.63 13.08 -15.31
C THR A 35 -19.27 12.38 -16.51
N LYS A 36 -19.96 11.25 -16.31
CA LYS A 36 -20.66 10.46 -17.34
C LYS A 36 -19.77 10.11 -18.54
N GLY A 37 -18.48 9.85 -18.29
CA GLY A 37 -17.51 9.54 -19.33
C GLY A 37 -16.11 10.05 -19.01
N ASN A 38 -15.15 9.62 -19.82
CA ASN A 38 -13.83 10.19 -19.90
C ASN A 38 -13.83 11.32 -20.94
N GLY A 39 -13.25 12.47 -20.59
CA GLY A 39 -12.98 13.52 -21.57
C GLY A 39 -11.83 13.11 -22.48
N SER A 40 -10.94 14.05 -22.82
CA SER A 40 -9.67 13.69 -23.46
C SER A 40 -8.80 12.85 -22.53
N ARG A 41 -7.91 12.01 -23.09
CA ARG A 41 -6.93 11.22 -22.33
C ARG A 41 -6.11 12.08 -21.36
N GLN A 42 -5.70 13.27 -21.80
CA GLN A 42 -4.95 14.21 -20.98
C GLN A 42 -5.78 14.73 -19.80
N ALA A 43 -7.05 15.07 -20.02
CA ALA A 43 -7.94 15.53 -18.96
C ALA A 43 -8.18 14.42 -17.92
N THR A 44 -8.37 13.17 -18.36
CA THR A 44 -8.51 12.03 -17.45
C THR A 44 -7.25 11.81 -16.62
N LEU A 45 -6.06 11.84 -17.23
CA LEU A 45 -4.79 11.69 -16.51
C LEU A 45 -4.59 12.80 -15.47
N ALA A 46 -4.84 14.06 -15.85
CA ALA A 46 -4.75 15.19 -14.93
C ALA A 46 -5.75 15.06 -13.76
N MET A 47 -6.99 14.64 -14.04
CA MET A 47 -8.01 14.40 -13.03
C MET A 47 -7.61 13.29 -12.06
N VAL A 48 -7.14 12.14 -12.55
CA VAL A 48 -6.68 11.03 -11.71
C VAL A 48 -5.50 11.46 -10.84
N PHE A 49 -4.50 12.12 -11.44
CA PHE A 49 -3.33 12.62 -10.72
C PHE A 49 -3.72 13.54 -9.57
N GLN A 50 -4.57 14.54 -9.84
CA GLN A 50 -4.98 15.50 -8.82
C GLN A 50 -5.80 14.85 -7.69
N LEU A 51 -6.70 13.92 -8.02
CA LEU A 51 -7.48 13.21 -7.01
C LEU A 51 -6.61 12.30 -6.13
N LEU A 52 -5.62 11.61 -6.71
CA LEU A 52 -4.68 10.80 -5.95
C LEU A 52 -3.80 11.66 -5.04
N ARG A 53 -3.31 12.81 -5.53
CA ARG A 53 -2.53 13.77 -4.74
C ARG A 53 -3.32 14.34 -3.56
N GLN A 54 -4.62 14.57 -3.73
CA GLN A 54 -5.49 14.97 -2.61
C GLN A 54 -5.73 13.83 -1.61
N ALA A 55 -5.81 12.59 -2.09
CA ALA A 55 -6.00 11.42 -1.23
C ALA A 55 -4.75 11.10 -0.39
N GLU A 56 -3.55 11.37 -0.93
CA GLU A 56 -2.25 11.10 -0.29
C GLU A 56 -2.18 11.59 1.16
N GLY A 57 -2.64 12.81 1.43
CA GLY A 57 -2.63 13.38 2.79
C GLY A 57 -3.49 12.65 3.81
N LYS A 58 -4.38 11.74 3.38
CA LYS A 58 -5.29 10.96 4.23
C LYS A 58 -4.90 9.49 4.33
N TRP A 59 -3.80 9.07 3.73
CA TRP A 59 -3.42 7.65 3.73
C TRP A 59 -3.03 7.18 5.12
N ARG A 60 -3.50 5.98 5.46
CA ARG A 60 -3.13 5.31 6.69
C ARG A 60 -1.65 4.94 6.61
N LYS A 61 -0.89 5.33 7.64
CA LYS A 61 0.52 4.94 7.76
C LYS A 61 0.65 3.44 8.02
N LEU A 62 1.77 2.86 7.59
CA LEU A 62 2.13 1.48 7.88
C LEU A 62 2.32 1.29 9.39
N ASN A 63 1.93 0.14 9.92
CA ASN A 63 2.28 -0.25 11.29
C ASN A 63 3.76 -0.66 11.31
N GLY A 64 4.51 -0.36 12.36
CA GLY A 64 5.93 -0.74 12.44
C GLY A 64 6.80 -0.24 11.29
N PRO A 65 6.79 1.07 10.98
CA PRO A 65 7.60 1.62 9.88
C PRO A 65 9.11 1.37 10.07
N GLN A 66 9.57 1.17 11.31
CA GLN A 66 10.98 0.87 11.63
C GLN A 66 11.43 -0.50 11.10
N GLN A 67 10.49 -1.42 10.87
CA GLN A 67 10.81 -2.74 10.32
C GLN A 67 11.14 -2.70 8.82
N LEU A 68 10.79 -1.59 8.12
CA LEU A 68 11.12 -1.41 6.71
C LEU A 68 12.63 -1.43 6.47
N ASP A 69 13.43 -0.85 7.37
CA ASP A 69 14.89 -0.83 7.23
C ASP A 69 15.46 -2.26 7.19
N LYS A 70 14.89 -3.16 7.99
CA LYS A 70 15.30 -4.57 8.06
C LYS A 70 14.87 -5.36 6.82
N ILE A 71 13.69 -5.07 6.29
CA ILE A 71 13.22 -5.64 5.02
C ILE A 71 14.13 -5.19 3.87
N ILE A 72 14.48 -3.89 3.81
CA ILE A 72 15.38 -3.34 2.79
C ILE A 72 16.79 -3.95 2.91
N ALA A 73 17.27 -4.19 4.13
CA ALA A 73 18.54 -4.88 4.39
C ALA A 73 18.50 -6.38 4.06
N GLY A 74 17.36 -6.95 3.70
CA GLY A 74 17.22 -8.36 3.33
C GLY A 74 17.20 -9.33 4.51
N VAL A 75 16.84 -8.86 5.71
CA VAL A 75 16.66 -9.73 6.88
C VAL A 75 15.51 -10.70 6.63
N ILE A 76 15.73 -11.98 6.92
CA ILE A 76 14.71 -13.03 6.77
C ILE A 76 13.83 -13.05 8.02
N PHE A 77 12.52 -12.96 7.80
CA PHE A 77 11.52 -13.17 8.83
C PHE A 77 10.90 -14.55 8.63
N ILE A 78 10.68 -15.28 9.71
CA ILE A 78 9.94 -16.55 9.70
C ILE A 78 8.76 -16.38 10.63
N ASP A 79 7.55 -16.57 10.11
CA ASP A 79 6.29 -16.34 10.83
C ASP A 79 6.24 -14.98 11.54
N GLY A 80 6.86 -13.96 10.92
CA GLY A 80 6.82 -12.58 11.38
C GLY A 80 7.83 -12.20 12.46
N ASP A 81 8.66 -13.15 12.89
CA ASP A 81 9.78 -12.93 13.81
C ASP A 81 11.12 -12.88 13.08
N GLU A 82 11.99 -11.99 13.55
CA GLU A 82 13.37 -11.88 13.07
C GLU A 82 14.18 -13.12 13.49
N GLN A 83 14.70 -13.85 12.52
CA GLN A 83 15.72 -14.85 12.78
C GLN A 83 17.02 -14.13 13.14
N LYS A 84 17.26 -13.90 14.44
CA LYS A 84 18.61 -13.58 14.90
C LYS A 84 19.49 -14.76 14.52
N GLN A 85 20.48 -14.56 13.64
CA GLN A 85 21.58 -15.51 13.52
C GLN A 85 22.15 -15.73 14.93
N GLN A 86 21.87 -16.89 15.52
CA GLN A 86 22.65 -17.37 16.64
C GLN A 86 24.07 -17.56 16.10
N ALA A 87 24.97 -16.66 16.51
CA ALA A 87 26.39 -16.90 16.40
C ALA A 87 26.69 -18.17 17.22
N ALA A 88 26.98 -19.26 16.52
CA ALA A 88 27.59 -20.45 17.07
C ALA A 88 29.11 -20.23 17.20
#